data_AF-A0A9D1YQD9-F1
#
_entry.id   AF-A0A9D1YQD9-F1
#
_cell.length_a   1.000
_cell.length_b   1.000
_cell.length_c   1.000
_cell.angle_alpha   90.00
_cell.angle_beta   90.00
_cell.angle_gamma   90.00
#
_symmetry.space_group_name_H-M   'P 1'
#
loop_
_entity.id
_entity.type
_entity.pdbx_description
1 polymer ?
#
loop_
_entity_poly.entity_id
_entity_poly.type
_entity_poly.pdbx_seq_one_letter_code
_entity_poly.pdbx_strand_id
1 'polypeptide(L)'
;MKYQNAADLLPAELLQQVQAYIDGELLYIPQSAPRRTWGTKSGSRSYYQKRNREIREQHSLGISVSALASRYHLSVSTIKKIIYR
;
A
#
# COMPACT_ATOMS: atom_id res chain seq x y z
N MET A 1 6.87 11.84 -5.39
CA MET A 1 8.28 11.71 -5.77
C MET A 1 8.73 13.07 -6.26
N LYS A 2 9.93 13.54 -5.90
CA LYS A 2 10.44 14.82 -6.38
C LYS A 2 10.82 14.64 -7.86
N TYR A 3 10.43 15.58 -8.71
CA TYR A 3 10.93 15.64 -10.08
C TYR A 3 12.44 15.89 -10.05
N GLN A 4 13.17 15.13 -10.85
CA GLN A 4 14.61 15.28 -11.01
C GLN A 4 14.91 15.26 -12.51
N ASN A 5 15.72 16.21 -12.97
CA ASN A 5 16.13 16.25 -14.36
C ASN A 5 17.15 15.13 -14.62
N ALA A 6 16.95 14.36 -15.69
CA ALA A 6 17.84 13.26 -16.05
C ALA A 6 19.25 13.76 -16.39
N ALA A 7 19.39 14.96 -16.94
CA ALA A 7 20.68 15.57 -17.27
C ALA A 7 21.53 15.90 -16.03
N ASP A 8 20.88 16.09 -14.87
CA ASP A 8 21.58 16.36 -13.61
C ASP A 8 22.03 15.07 -12.90
N LEU A 9 21.52 13.90 -13.31
CA LEU A 9 21.67 12.64 -12.60
C LEU A 9 22.42 11.56 -13.40
N LEU A 10 22.18 11.47 -14.70
CA LEU A 10 22.71 10.40 -15.54
C LEU A 10 24.03 10.81 -16.19
N PRO A 11 24.99 9.88 -16.35
CA PRO A 11 26.15 10.08 -17.20
C PRO A 11 25.74 10.44 -18.64
N ALA A 12 26.52 11.29 -19.31
CA ALA A 12 26.19 11.78 -20.65
C ALA A 12 25.95 10.65 -21.66
N GLU A 13 26.78 9.61 -21.63
CA GLU A 13 26.65 8.45 -22.51
C GLU A 13 25.32 7.71 -22.28
N LEU A 14 24.91 7.53 -21.02
CA LEU A 14 23.65 6.87 -20.68
C LEU A 14 22.44 7.74 -21.07
N LEU A 15 22.53 9.06 -20.86
CA LEU A 15 21.48 9.97 -21.29
C LEU A 15 21.28 9.92 -22.81
N GLN A 16 22.37 9.92 -23.59
CA GLN A 16 22.30 9.76 -25.05
C GLN A 16 21.63 8.44 -25.47
N GLN A 17 21.95 7.34 -24.78
CA GLN A 17 21.30 6.06 -25.05
C GLN A 17 19.80 6.12 -24.75
N VAL A 18 19.39 6.72 -23.62
CA VAL A 18 17.96 6.88 -23.29
C VAL A 18 17.24 7.74 -24.35
N GLN A 19 17.86 8.85 -24.78
CA GLN A 19 17.31 9.74 -25.80
C GLN A 19 17.16 9.07 -27.16
N ALA A 20 17.98 8.07 -27.49
CA ALA A 20 17.80 7.27 -28.71
C ALA A 20 16.50 6.43 -28.70
N TYR A 21 15.93 6.16 -27.53
CA TYR A 21 14.63 5.47 -27.38
C TYR A 21 13.47 6.44 -27.15
N ILE A 22 13.69 7.51 -26.38
CA ILE A 22 12.66 8.47 -25.99
C ILE A 22 13.29 9.83 -25.65
N ASP A 23 12.86 10.91 -26.32
CA ASP A 23 13.39 12.26 -26.09
C ASP A 23 12.25 13.27 -25.89
N GLY A 24 12.42 14.20 -24.95
CA GLY A 24 11.41 15.20 -24.60
C GLY A 24 10.20 14.71 -23.77
N GLU A 25 10.19 13.44 -23.35
CA GLU A 25 9.07 12.85 -22.59
C GLU A 25 9.43 12.48 -21.14
N LEU A 26 8.40 12.25 -20.32
CA LEU A 26 8.54 11.83 -18.93
C LEU A 26 8.71 10.30 -18.83
N LEU A 27 9.91 9.85 -18.48
CA LEU A 27 10.21 8.44 -18.23
C LEU A 27 10.13 8.09 -16.74
N TYR A 28 9.30 7.11 -16.37
CA TYR A 28 9.26 6.57 -15.00
C TYR A 28 10.25 5.41 -14.84
N ILE A 29 11.17 5.54 -13.88
CA ILE A 29 12.08 4.46 -13.49
C ILE A 29 11.53 3.78 -12.23
N PRO A 30 11.07 2.52 -12.30
CA PRO A 30 10.61 1.79 -11.13
C PRO A 30 11.76 1.54 -10.15
N GLN A 31 11.42 1.42 -8.86
CA GLN A 31 12.40 0.99 -7.86
C GLN A 31 12.89 -0.42 -8.18
N SER A 32 14.20 -0.62 -8.10
CA SER A 32 14.85 -1.93 -8.31
C SER A 32 14.48 -2.96 -7.24
N ALA A 33 14.17 -2.50 -6.02
CA ALA A 33 13.63 -3.35 -4.97
C ALA A 33 12.11 -3.55 -5.15
N PRO A 34 11.57 -4.75 -4.86
CA PRO A 34 10.13 -4.94 -4.83
C PRO A 34 9.52 -3.91 -3.89
N ARG A 35 8.41 -3.27 -4.32
CA ARG A 35 7.64 -2.35 -3.49
C ARG A 35 7.47 -3.00 -2.11
N ARG A 36 8.03 -2.36 -1.08
CA ARG A 36 7.81 -2.80 0.30
C ARG A 36 6.31 -2.95 0.50
N THR A 37 5.87 -4.14 0.87
CA THR A 37 4.45 -4.42 1.02
C THR A 37 3.82 -3.39 1.96
N TRP A 38 2.63 -2.92 1.61
CA TRP A 38 1.93 -1.85 2.32
C TRP A 38 1.96 -2.08 3.85
N GLY A 39 2.33 -1.03 4.59
CA GLY A 39 2.29 -1.00 6.05
C GLY A 39 3.48 -1.62 6.80
N THR A 40 4.55 -2.04 6.11
CA THR A 40 5.78 -2.56 6.75
C THR A 40 6.65 -1.49 7.41
N LYS A 41 6.70 -0.26 6.88
CA LYS A 41 7.47 0.86 7.47
C LYS A 41 6.79 1.56 8.66
N SER A 42 5.46 1.52 8.74
CA SER A 42 4.66 2.32 9.71
C SER A 42 4.03 1.48 10.83
N GLY A 43 4.22 0.15 10.83
CA GLY A 43 3.57 -0.75 11.79
C GLY A 43 2.06 -0.91 11.59
N SER A 44 1.43 -0.11 10.73
CA SER A 44 -0.01 -0.12 10.48
C SER A 44 -0.53 -1.49 10.01
N ARG A 45 0.31 -2.26 9.30
CA ARG A 45 -0.04 -3.63 8.89
C ARG A 45 -0.28 -4.53 10.11
N SER A 46 0.59 -4.46 11.10
CA SER A 46 0.48 -5.25 12.34
C SER A 46 -0.77 -4.84 13.13
N TYR A 47 -1.02 -3.53 13.26
CA TYR A 47 -2.21 -3.00 13.92
C TYR A 47 -3.51 -3.55 13.29
N TYR A 48 -3.65 -3.43 11.96
CA TYR A 48 -4.85 -3.90 11.28
C TYR A 48 -4.98 -5.42 11.32
N GLN A 49 -3.89 -6.18 11.27
CA GLN A 49 -3.93 -7.63 11.43
C GLN A 49 -4.41 -8.03 12.83
N LYS A 50 -3.89 -7.38 13.88
CA LYS A 50 -4.32 -7.62 15.26
C LYS A 50 -5.81 -7.32 15.44
N ARG A 51 -6.25 -6.11 15.05
CA ARG A 51 -7.66 -5.71 15.13
C ARG A 51 -8.56 -6.68 14.34
N ASN A 52 -8.17 -7.07 13.13
CA ASN A 52 -8.98 -7.96 12.30
C ASN A 52 -9.08 -9.38 12.90
N ARG A 53 -8.04 -9.85 13.59
CA ARG A 53 -8.11 -11.10 14.35
C ARG A 53 -9.08 -11.00 15.53
N GLU A 54 -8.98 -9.94 16.34
CA GLU A 54 -9.90 -9.69 17.46
C GLU A 54 -11.37 -9.59 17.00
N ILE A 55 -11.63 -8.96 15.85
CA ILE A 55 -12.97 -8.91 15.26
C ILE A 55 -13.50 -10.32 14.92
N ARG A 56 -12.66 -11.19 14.36
CA ARG A 56 -13.06 -12.57 14.02
C ARG A 56 -13.32 -13.41 15.27
N GLU A 57 -12.48 -13.30 16.29
CA GLU A 57 -12.64 -13.98 17.58
C GLU A 57 -13.92 -13.53 18.28
N GLN A 58 -14.19 -12.23 18.34
CA GLN A 58 -15.42 -11.70 18.93
C GLN A 58 -16.67 -12.14 18.16
N HIS A 59 -16.59 -12.22 16.84
CA HIS A 59 -17.68 -12.76 16.03
C HIS A 59 -17.91 -14.26 16.28
N SER A 60 -16.85 -15.06 16.45
CA SER A 60 -17.01 -16.50 16.77
C SER A 60 -17.58 -16.73 18.16
N LEU A 61 -17.46 -15.75 19.07
CA LEU A 61 -18.15 -15.72 20.36
C LEU A 61 -19.61 -15.26 20.27
N GLY A 62 -20.14 -15.04 19.07
CA GLY A 62 -21.55 -14.69 18.84
C GLY A 62 -21.87 -13.20 18.83
N ILE A 63 -20.86 -12.31 18.87
CA ILE A 63 -21.11 -10.87 18.78
C ILE A 63 -21.55 -10.52 17.36
N SER A 64 -22.68 -9.81 17.25
CA SER A 64 -23.27 -9.44 15.96
C SER A 64 -22.38 -8.49 15.15
N VAL A 65 -22.49 -8.57 13.82
CA VAL A 65 -21.81 -7.69 12.87
C VAL A 65 -22.10 -6.20 13.16
N SER A 66 -23.32 -5.87 13.58
CA SER A 66 -23.71 -4.50 13.94
C SER A 66 -23.00 -4.01 15.21
N ALA A 67 -22.92 -4.85 16.24
CA ALA A 67 -22.20 -4.51 17.47
C ALA A 67 -20.70 -4.34 17.24
N LEU A 68 -20.09 -5.17 16.38
CA LEU A 68 -18.70 -5.03 15.97
C LEU A 68 -18.46 -3.75 15.15
N ALA A 69 -19.39 -3.40 14.26
CA ALA A 69 -19.31 -2.17 13.47
C ALA A 69 -19.27 -0.94 14.38
N SER A 70 -20.15 -0.87 15.37
CA SER A 70 -20.18 0.20 16.37
C SER A 70 -18.90 0.20 17.22
N ARG A 71 -18.48 -0.96 17.74
CA ARG A 71 -17.33 -1.08 18.66
C ARG A 71 -16.00 -0.67 18.02
N TYR A 72 -15.80 -0.99 16.75
CA TYR A 72 -14.56 -0.68 16.05
C TYR A 72 -14.65 0.59 15.18
N HIS A 73 -15.79 1.29 15.21
CA HIS A 73 -16.08 2.45 14.37
C HIS A 73 -15.85 2.16 12.87
N LEU A 74 -16.32 0.99 12.42
CA LEU A 74 -16.21 0.53 11.05
C LEU A 74 -17.61 0.36 10.45
N SER A 75 -17.73 0.52 9.14
CA SER A 75 -18.96 0.18 8.46
C SER A 75 -19.25 -1.32 8.56
N VAL A 76 -20.54 -1.69 8.55
CA VAL A 76 -21.00 -3.09 8.50
C VAL A 76 -20.35 -3.84 7.33
N SER A 77 -20.20 -3.19 6.16
CA SER A 77 -19.56 -3.78 4.99
C SER A 77 -18.08 -4.08 5.22
N THR A 78 -17.37 -3.25 5.98
CA THR A 78 -15.97 -3.48 6.36
C THR A 78 -15.85 -4.64 7.34
N ILE A 79 -16.72 -4.70 8.36
CA ILE A 79 -16.77 -5.83 9.29
C ILE A 79 -17.05 -7.15 8.55
N LYS A 80 -18.03 -7.18 7.64
CA LYS A 80 -18.30 -8.35 6.80
C LYS A 80 -17.07 -8.76 5.98
N LYS A 81 -16.37 -7.80 5.37
CA LYS A 81 -15.12 -8.08 4.65
C LYS A 81 -14.04 -8.67 5.57
N ILE A 82 -13.95 -8.22 6.82
CA ILE A 82 -12.98 -8.75 7.79
C ILE A 82 -13.35 -10.17 8.22
N ILE A 83 -14.64 -10.47 8.41
CA ILE A 83 -15.09 -11.78 8.88
C ILE A 83 -15.02 -12.84 7.76
N TYR A 84 -15.44 -12.49 6.54
CA TYR A 84 -15.65 -13.44 5.44
C TYR A 84 -14.56 -13.43 4.34
N ARG A 85 -13.53 -12.59 4.46
CA ARG A 85 -12.29 -12.70 3.65
C ARG A 85 -11.11 -13.08 4.55
#